data_AF-A0A9P1AWL9-F1
#
_entry.id   AF-A0A9P1AWL9-F1
#
_cell.length_a   1.000
_cell.length_b   1.000
_cell.length_c   1.000
_cell.angle_alpha   90.00
_cell.angle_beta   90.00
_cell.angle_gamma   90.00
#
_symmetry.space_group_name_H-M   'P 1'
#
loop_
_entity.id
_entity.type
_entity.pdbx_description
1 polymer ?
#
loop_
_entity_poly.entity_id
_entity_poly.type
_entity_poly.pdbx_seq_one_letter_code
_entity_poly.pdbx_strand_id
1 'polypeptide(L)'
;MKENKDCEILELKKQVLALQQKCNAKNETIVRLGQDLESSDNEKKELKARVGTLERNLERSERELQLVCACQNDMKIKFGQERQDLMEDINKFRKENQRLQTDRKELMDEKSDLKKDCKTFRQTIAQYEVEKMGGTIKSSFSNDEDEIQKLGVHEKLQSRCKELESDLRSLLGIKEELLLERDEMQRKVARLSNELSYLLNGDPRRVAEDLDSLCAENRFLKAKLNTAEEESESIKMTLAKYKQMAESVNIQSCPSRSPKAGESEEAPSVAVINMKQIRELLASHAIELDESDYRAITTILLDLCNDKQMALAHSRRANKVLGMRLHEVESKLAVLDVKSRSSSPRHDADVELVVPEMTK
;
A
#
# COMPACT_ATOMS: atom_id res chain seq x y z
N MET A 1 -80.08 -7.50 -58.57
CA MET A 1 -79.58 -8.75 -57.94
C MET A 1 -78.07 -8.97 -58.12
N LYS A 2 -77.43 -8.64 -59.25
CA LYS A 2 -75.97 -8.77 -59.42
C LYS A 2 -75.17 -7.75 -58.59
N GLU A 3 -75.51 -6.46 -58.66
CA GLU A 3 -74.80 -5.41 -57.90
C GLU A 3 -74.82 -5.62 -56.37
N ASN A 4 -75.91 -6.17 -55.82
CA ASN A 4 -75.99 -6.45 -54.38
C ASN A 4 -75.02 -7.57 -53.96
N LYS A 5 -74.78 -8.56 -54.83
CA LYS A 5 -73.82 -9.64 -54.60
C LYS A 5 -72.38 -9.15 -54.73
N ASP A 6 -72.12 -8.23 -55.67
CA ASP A 6 -70.79 -7.65 -55.86
C ASP A 6 -70.38 -6.74 -54.69
N CYS A 7 -71.33 -5.97 -54.13
CA CYS A 7 -71.13 -5.22 -52.88
C CYS A 7 -70.83 -6.15 -51.69
N GLU A 8 -71.59 -7.24 -51.53
CA GLU A 8 -71.40 -8.22 -50.45
C GLU A 8 -70.03 -8.94 -50.57
N ILE A 9 -69.61 -9.30 -51.78
CA ILE A 9 -68.28 -9.86 -52.05
C ILE A 9 -67.16 -8.86 -51.72
N LEU A 10 -67.34 -7.58 -52.06
CA LEU A 10 -66.36 -6.53 -51.74
C LEU A 10 -66.22 -6.34 -50.23
N GLU A 11 -67.33 -6.38 -49.49
CA GLU A 11 -67.36 -6.25 -48.04
C GLU A 11 -66.70 -7.46 -47.35
N LEU A 12 -66.99 -8.68 -47.81
CA LEU A 12 -66.31 -9.89 -47.34
C LEU A 12 -64.80 -9.86 -47.61
N LYS A 13 -64.35 -9.39 -48.78
CA LYS A 13 -62.92 -9.19 -49.07
C LYS A 13 -62.25 -8.21 -48.11
N LYS A 14 -62.92 -7.09 -47.79
CA LYS A 14 -62.43 -6.13 -46.79
C LYS A 14 -62.33 -6.76 -45.40
N GLN A 15 -63.33 -7.55 -44.99
CA GLN A 15 -63.30 -8.25 -43.70
C GLN A 15 -62.17 -9.29 -43.63
N VAL A 16 -61.94 -10.07 -44.71
CA VAL A 16 -60.84 -11.03 -44.78
C VAL A 16 -59.48 -10.33 -44.68
N LEU A 17 -59.27 -9.22 -45.40
CA LEU A 17 -58.04 -8.45 -45.30
C LEU A 17 -57.80 -7.89 -43.90
N ALA A 18 -58.84 -7.34 -43.25
CA ALA A 18 -58.75 -6.84 -41.89
C ALA A 18 -58.40 -7.95 -40.88
N LEU A 19 -59.01 -9.13 -41.02
CA LEU A 19 -58.68 -10.30 -40.20
C LEU A 19 -57.25 -10.79 -40.46
N GLN A 20 -56.80 -10.78 -41.70
CA GLN A 20 -55.43 -11.18 -42.06
C GLN A 20 -54.39 -10.22 -41.48
N GLN A 21 -54.60 -8.90 -41.55
CA GLN A 21 -53.74 -7.92 -40.89
C GLN A 21 -53.71 -8.12 -39.37
N LYS A 22 -54.87 -8.39 -38.75
CA LYS A 22 -54.96 -8.66 -37.31
C LYS A 22 -54.23 -9.95 -36.92
N CYS A 23 -54.32 -10.99 -37.74
CA CYS A 23 -53.56 -12.23 -37.54
C CYS A 23 -52.05 -11.99 -37.68
N ASN A 24 -51.61 -11.24 -38.69
CA ASN A 24 -50.20 -10.90 -38.88
C ASN A 24 -49.64 -10.10 -37.70
N ALA A 25 -50.35 -9.06 -37.24
CA ALA A 25 -49.93 -8.27 -36.08
C ALA A 25 -49.85 -9.10 -34.79
N LYS A 26 -50.77 -10.06 -34.60
CA LYS A 26 -50.70 -11.02 -33.50
C LYS A 26 -49.51 -11.97 -33.62
N ASN A 27 -49.23 -12.48 -34.82
CA ASN A 27 -48.06 -13.33 -35.07
C ASN A 27 -46.76 -12.60 -34.78
N GLU A 28 -46.60 -11.36 -35.25
CA GLU A 28 -45.42 -10.53 -34.94
C GLU A 28 -45.27 -10.27 -33.44
N THR A 29 -46.39 -10.06 -32.73
CA THR A 29 -46.38 -9.87 -31.28
C THR A 29 -45.95 -11.15 -30.56
N ILE A 30 -46.42 -12.33 -31.00
CA ILE A 30 -45.99 -13.62 -30.45
C ILE A 30 -44.49 -13.83 -30.68
N VAL A 31 -43.97 -13.49 -31.87
CA VAL A 31 -42.54 -13.60 -32.16
C VAL A 31 -41.71 -12.70 -31.25
N ARG A 32 -42.10 -11.42 -31.08
CA ARG A 32 -41.42 -10.49 -30.17
C ARG A 32 -41.44 -11.00 -28.72
N LEU A 33 -42.59 -11.45 -28.23
CA LEU A 33 -42.70 -12.03 -26.89
C LEU A 33 -41.84 -13.29 -26.74
N GLY A 34 -41.71 -14.11 -27.79
CA GLY A 34 -40.82 -15.27 -27.81
C GLY A 34 -39.35 -14.87 -27.67
N GLN A 35 -38.91 -13.84 -28.39
CA GLN A 35 -37.54 -13.30 -28.30
C GLN A 35 -37.24 -12.68 -26.92
N ASP A 36 -38.20 -11.93 -26.37
CA ASP A 36 -38.08 -11.35 -25.02
C ASP A 36 -37.99 -12.44 -23.95
N LEU A 37 -38.78 -13.52 -24.09
CA LEU A 37 -38.76 -14.66 -23.17
C LEU A 37 -37.43 -15.42 -23.25
N GLU A 38 -36.90 -15.64 -24.45
CA GLU A 38 -35.58 -16.28 -24.64
C GLU A 38 -34.46 -15.43 -24.05
N SER A 39 -34.49 -14.12 -24.28
CA SER A 39 -33.52 -13.17 -23.70
C SER A 39 -33.57 -13.20 -22.17
N SER A 40 -34.77 -13.19 -21.59
CA SER A 40 -34.96 -13.29 -20.13
C SER A 40 -34.47 -14.63 -19.56
N ASP A 41 -34.68 -15.74 -20.26
CA ASP A 41 -34.18 -17.06 -19.82
C ASP A 41 -32.65 -17.14 -19.86
N ASN A 42 -32.02 -16.51 -20.86
CA ASN A 42 -30.56 -16.40 -20.95
C ASN A 42 -29.99 -15.56 -19.80
N GLU A 43 -30.56 -14.38 -19.53
CA GLU A 43 -30.18 -13.55 -18.37
C GLU A 43 -30.31 -14.31 -17.06
N LYS A 44 -31.40 -15.07 -16.87
CA LYS A 44 -31.62 -15.91 -15.69
C LYS A 44 -30.53 -16.98 -15.54
N LYS A 45 -30.11 -17.64 -16.62
CA LYS A 45 -29.02 -18.63 -16.61
C LYS A 45 -27.69 -18.00 -16.22
N GLU A 46 -27.38 -16.84 -16.78
CA GLU A 46 -26.16 -16.08 -16.46
C GLU A 46 -26.12 -15.65 -14.99
N LEU A 47 -27.24 -15.11 -14.48
CA LEU A 47 -27.36 -14.73 -13.07
C LEU A 47 -27.18 -15.95 -12.15
N LYS A 48 -27.76 -17.09 -12.51
CA LYS A 48 -27.60 -18.33 -11.73
C LYS A 48 -26.14 -18.82 -11.71
N ALA A 49 -25.44 -18.73 -12.83
CA ALA A 49 -24.02 -19.08 -12.90
C ALA A 49 -23.15 -18.10 -12.07
N ARG A 50 -23.49 -16.81 -12.09
CA ARG A 50 -22.83 -15.78 -11.28
C ARG A 50 -23.02 -16.03 -9.79
N VAL A 51 -24.24 -16.34 -9.34
CA VAL A 51 -24.53 -16.68 -7.95
C VAL A 51 -23.70 -17.88 -7.49
N GLY A 52 -23.68 -18.97 -8.26
CA GLY A 52 -22.88 -20.14 -7.90
C GLY A 52 -21.36 -19.85 -7.84
N THR A 53 -20.88 -18.88 -8.61
CA THR A 53 -19.48 -18.42 -8.54
C THR A 53 -19.22 -17.61 -7.26
N LEU A 54 -20.14 -16.73 -6.89
CA LEU A 54 -20.05 -15.95 -5.65
C LEU A 54 -20.12 -16.85 -4.42
N GLU A 55 -20.98 -17.86 -4.40
CA GLU A 55 -21.10 -18.82 -3.29
C GLU A 55 -19.79 -19.59 -3.06
N ARG A 56 -19.13 -20.08 -4.12
CA ARG A 56 -17.82 -20.76 -4.01
C ARG A 56 -16.72 -19.83 -3.50
N ASN A 57 -16.73 -18.57 -3.95
CA ASN A 57 -15.77 -17.57 -3.49
C ASN A 57 -15.99 -17.22 -2.02
N LEU A 58 -17.24 -17.07 -1.59
CA LEU A 58 -17.60 -16.85 -0.18
C LEU A 58 -17.12 -18.01 0.69
N GLU A 59 -17.43 -19.25 0.30
CA GLU A 59 -17.03 -20.45 1.04
C GLU A 59 -15.48 -20.58 1.13
N ARG A 60 -14.76 -20.16 0.09
CA ARG A 60 -13.29 -20.10 0.13
C ARG A 60 -12.80 -19.05 1.12
N SER A 61 -13.37 -17.84 1.06
CA SER A 61 -13.01 -16.74 1.96
C SER A 61 -13.33 -17.07 3.43
N GLU A 62 -14.43 -17.79 3.69
CA GLU A 62 -14.81 -18.23 5.04
C GLU A 62 -13.81 -19.24 5.60
N ARG A 63 -13.34 -20.19 4.78
CA ARG A 63 -12.29 -21.15 5.20
C ARG A 63 -10.96 -20.44 5.48
N GLU A 64 -10.57 -19.48 4.64
CA GLU A 64 -9.36 -18.68 4.85
C GLU A 64 -9.46 -17.86 6.14
N LEU A 65 -10.63 -17.25 6.41
CA LEU A 65 -10.88 -16.52 7.65
C LEU A 65 -10.81 -17.43 8.88
N GLN A 66 -11.38 -18.63 8.83
CA GLN A 66 -11.31 -19.60 9.92
C GLN A 66 -9.85 -19.97 10.26
N LEU A 67 -9.01 -20.18 9.24
CA LEU A 67 -7.60 -20.48 9.44
C LEU A 67 -6.87 -19.31 10.11
N VAL A 68 -7.12 -18.08 9.66
CA VAL A 68 -6.53 -16.87 10.26
C VAL A 68 -6.95 -16.72 11.72
N CYS A 69 -8.22 -16.92 12.04
CA CYS A 69 -8.72 -16.88 13.41
C CYS A 69 -8.06 -17.94 14.30
N ALA A 70 -7.86 -19.16 13.79
CA ALA A 70 -7.16 -20.22 14.53
C ALA A 70 -5.70 -19.82 14.82
N CYS A 71 -4.97 -19.35 13.80
CA CYS A 71 -3.59 -18.88 13.98
C CYS A 71 -3.49 -17.72 14.97
N GLN A 72 -4.43 -16.77 14.94
CA GLN A 72 -4.47 -15.65 15.87
C GLN A 72 -4.65 -16.11 17.32
N ASN A 73 -5.54 -17.08 17.55
CA ASN A 73 -5.75 -17.66 18.88
C ASN A 73 -4.49 -18.39 19.38
N ASP A 74 -3.84 -19.17 18.53
CA ASP A 74 -2.60 -19.85 18.87
C ASP A 74 -1.48 -18.88 19.24
N MET A 75 -1.31 -17.80 18.46
CA MET A 75 -0.34 -16.74 18.79
C MET A 75 -0.67 -16.08 20.12
N LYS A 76 -1.95 -15.77 20.39
CA LYS A 76 -2.38 -15.15 21.63
C LYS A 76 -2.08 -16.03 22.85
N ILE A 77 -2.25 -17.35 22.72
CA ILE A 77 -1.93 -18.31 23.79
C ILE A 77 -0.41 -18.35 24.01
N LYS A 78 0.39 -18.48 22.95
CA LYS A 78 1.86 -18.53 23.05
C LYS A 78 2.44 -17.27 23.69
N PHE A 79 2.04 -16.08 23.22
CA PHE A 79 2.47 -14.82 23.82
C PHE A 79 1.98 -14.66 25.27
N GLY A 80 0.80 -15.19 25.59
CA GLY A 80 0.28 -15.23 26.95
C GLY A 80 1.20 -16.03 27.88
N GLN A 81 1.62 -17.22 27.44
CA GLN A 81 2.51 -18.11 28.18
C GLN A 81 3.92 -17.50 28.32
N GLU A 82 4.54 -17.05 27.23
CA GLU A 82 5.87 -16.42 27.27
C GLU A 82 5.91 -15.21 28.20
N ARG A 83 4.84 -14.40 28.21
CA ARG A 83 4.72 -13.26 29.13
C ARG A 83 4.63 -13.71 30.60
N GLN A 84 3.93 -14.82 30.88
CA GLN A 84 3.85 -15.37 32.22
C GLN A 84 5.22 -15.88 32.68
N ASP A 85 5.90 -16.65 31.84
CA ASP A 85 7.23 -17.22 32.14
C ASP A 85 8.25 -16.10 32.43
N LEU A 86 8.27 -15.05 31.59
CA LEU A 86 9.11 -13.86 31.82
C LEU A 86 8.78 -13.14 33.14
N MET A 87 7.50 -13.08 33.52
CA MET A 87 7.10 -12.48 34.79
C MET A 87 7.57 -13.30 35.99
N GLU A 88 7.52 -14.63 35.89
CA GLU A 88 8.04 -15.55 36.89
C GLU A 88 9.56 -15.41 37.05
N ASP A 89 10.30 -15.35 35.95
CA ASP A 89 11.75 -15.13 35.94
C ASP A 89 12.14 -13.77 36.55
N ILE A 90 11.45 -12.69 36.17
CA ILE A 90 11.67 -11.36 36.76
C ILE A 90 11.47 -11.40 38.27
N ASN A 91 10.42 -12.08 38.74
CA ASN A 91 10.15 -12.20 40.17
C ASN A 91 11.20 -13.05 40.89
N LYS A 92 11.68 -14.12 40.25
CA LYS A 92 12.78 -14.95 40.75
C LYS A 92 14.06 -14.14 40.91
N PHE A 93 14.48 -13.41 39.86
CA PHE A 93 15.69 -12.59 39.91
C PHE A 93 15.58 -11.40 40.87
N ARG A 94 14.38 -10.81 41.03
CA ARG A 94 14.16 -9.79 42.07
C ARG A 94 14.39 -10.35 43.47
N LYS A 95 13.82 -11.53 43.78
CA LYS A 95 14.01 -12.18 45.09
C LYS A 95 15.48 -12.53 45.34
N GLU A 96 16.16 -13.07 44.33
CA GLU A 96 17.57 -13.42 44.43
C GLU A 96 18.46 -12.18 44.63
N ASN A 97 18.23 -11.11 43.88
CA ASN A 97 18.94 -9.84 44.05
C ASN A 97 18.69 -9.24 45.45
N GLN A 98 17.46 -9.33 45.96
CA GLN A 98 17.16 -8.88 47.32
C GLN A 98 17.93 -9.68 48.37
N ARG A 99 18.00 -11.01 48.23
CA ARG A 99 18.81 -11.87 49.11
C ARG A 99 20.30 -11.52 49.04
N LEU A 100 20.85 -11.36 47.84
CA LEU A 100 22.26 -10.98 47.68
C LEU A 100 22.56 -9.60 48.27
N GLN A 101 21.60 -8.67 48.24
CA GLN A 101 21.75 -7.37 48.88
C GLN A 101 21.76 -7.46 50.40
N THR A 102 20.95 -8.33 51.00
CA THR A 102 21.00 -8.59 52.45
C THR A 102 22.31 -9.24 52.84
N ASP A 103 22.75 -10.29 52.12
CA ASP A 103 24.02 -10.97 52.40
C ASP A 103 25.21 -10.01 52.28
N ARG A 104 25.21 -9.15 51.25
CA ARG A 104 26.23 -8.11 51.09
C ARG A 104 26.25 -7.13 52.26
N LYS A 105 25.09 -6.77 52.79
CA LYS A 105 24.99 -5.85 53.92
C LYS A 105 25.53 -6.50 55.19
N GLU A 106 25.13 -7.73 55.48
CA GLU A 106 25.61 -8.51 56.62
C GLU A 106 27.14 -8.66 56.60
N LEU A 107 27.71 -9.03 55.45
CA LEU A 107 29.16 -9.12 55.28
C LEU A 107 29.88 -7.76 55.46
N MET A 108 29.25 -6.66 55.06
CA MET A 108 29.81 -5.32 55.27
C MET A 108 29.78 -4.89 56.74
N ASP A 109 28.73 -5.26 57.46
CA ASP A 109 28.60 -5.02 58.90
C ASP A 109 29.64 -5.86 59.67
N GLU A 110 29.77 -7.15 59.36
CA GLU A 110 30.80 -8.04 59.94
C GLU A 110 32.22 -7.53 59.68
N LYS A 111 32.50 -7.09 58.44
CA LYS A 111 33.79 -6.47 58.09
C LYS A 111 34.06 -5.20 58.90
N SER A 112 33.03 -4.40 59.18
CA SER A 112 33.16 -3.20 60.00
C SER A 112 33.50 -3.57 61.45
N ASP A 113 32.85 -4.59 62.01
CA ASP A 113 33.08 -5.01 63.39
C ASP A 113 34.46 -5.65 63.58
N LEU A 114 34.89 -6.53 62.67
CA LEU A 114 36.26 -7.07 62.66
C LEU A 114 37.33 -5.97 62.59
N LYS A 115 37.07 -4.87 61.86
CA LYS A 115 37.97 -3.71 61.83
C LYS A 115 38.05 -2.99 63.17
N LYS A 116 36.92 -2.85 63.89
CA LYS A 116 36.89 -2.27 65.24
C LYS A 116 37.68 -3.15 66.20
N ASP A 117 37.46 -4.47 66.15
CA ASP A 117 38.18 -5.44 66.99
C ASP A 117 39.69 -5.39 66.73
N CYS A 118 40.11 -5.37 65.46
CA CYS A 118 41.53 -5.20 65.10
C CYS A 118 42.13 -3.91 65.67
N LYS A 119 41.37 -2.81 65.70
CA LYS A 119 41.82 -1.54 66.28
C LYS A 119 41.97 -1.66 67.80
N THR A 120 40.99 -2.28 68.47
CA THR A 120 41.03 -2.54 69.91
C THR A 120 42.24 -3.41 70.25
N PHE A 121 42.46 -4.52 69.54
CA PHE A 121 43.63 -5.38 69.75
C PHE A 121 44.96 -4.63 69.58
N ARG A 122 45.10 -3.78 68.56
CA ARG A 122 46.29 -2.93 68.40
C ARG A 122 46.50 -1.98 69.58
N GLN A 123 45.43 -1.38 70.11
CA GLN A 123 45.50 -0.50 71.26
C GLN A 123 45.89 -1.26 72.53
N THR A 124 45.32 -2.45 72.77
CA THR A 124 45.67 -3.31 73.91
C THR A 124 47.13 -3.73 73.86
N ILE A 125 47.63 -4.13 72.69
CA ILE A 125 49.05 -4.47 72.50
C ILE A 125 49.94 -3.27 72.86
N ALA A 126 49.63 -2.07 72.34
CA ALA A 126 50.41 -0.87 72.64
C ALA A 126 50.39 -0.50 74.13
N GLN A 127 49.25 -0.66 74.82
CA GLN A 127 49.16 -0.44 76.27
C GLN A 127 50.05 -1.42 77.04
N TYR A 128 50.03 -2.70 76.66
CA TYR A 128 50.86 -3.74 77.28
C TYR A 128 52.36 -3.47 77.08
N GLU A 129 52.76 -2.99 75.89
CA GLU A 129 54.14 -2.60 75.60
C GLU A 129 54.59 -1.39 76.45
N VAL A 130 53.72 -0.40 76.65
CA VAL A 130 54.02 0.78 77.48
C VAL A 130 54.09 0.42 78.97
N GLU A 131 53.18 -0.41 79.48
CA GLU A 131 53.24 -0.92 80.87
C GLU A 131 54.53 -1.70 81.14
N LYS A 132 55.02 -2.46 80.15
CA LYS A 132 56.29 -3.19 80.25
C LYS A 132 57.52 -2.27 80.26
N MET A 133 57.41 -1.04 79.75
CA MET A 133 58.51 -0.04 79.71
C MET A 133 58.60 0.83 80.96
N GLY A 134 57.64 0.75 81.89
CA GLY A 134 57.57 1.56 83.12
C GLY A 134 58.12 0.91 84.40
N GLY A 135 58.56 -0.34 84.37
CA GLY A 135 59.01 -1.07 85.56
C GLY A 135 60.30 -1.85 85.29
N THR A 136 61.38 -1.50 86.00
CA THR A 136 62.61 -2.30 86.06
C THR A 136 62.30 -3.70 86.59
N ILE A 137 62.14 -4.67 85.71
CA ILE A 137 62.22 -6.10 86.05
C ILE A 137 63.03 -6.81 84.98
N LYS A 138 64.25 -7.14 85.41
CA LYS A 138 64.94 -8.43 85.30
C LYS A 138 64.76 -9.21 84.00
N SER A 139 65.92 -9.49 83.43
CA SER A 139 66.25 -10.72 82.71
C SER A 139 65.21 -11.83 82.85
N SER A 140 64.51 -12.11 81.77
CA SER A 140 64.06 -13.46 81.49
C SER A 140 64.31 -13.70 80.02
N PHE A 141 65.25 -14.61 79.76
CA PHE A 141 65.23 -15.40 78.55
C PHE A 141 63.79 -15.88 78.32
N SER A 142 63.14 -15.38 77.26
CA SER A 142 61.91 -15.96 76.74
C SER A 142 62.13 -16.29 75.28
N ASN A 143 62.65 -17.52 75.12
CA ASN A 143 62.41 -18.48 74.06
C ASN A 143 62.32 -17.96 72.62
N ASP A 144 63.30 -18.37 71.82
CA ASP A 144 63.27 -18.36 70.35
C ASP A 144 61.92 -18.85 69.77
N GLU A 145 61.19 -19.73 70.49
CA GLU A 145 59.84 -20.21 70.14
C GLU A 145 58.78 -19.11 69.91
N ASP A 146 58.76 -18.02 70.69
CA ASP A 146 57.71 -16.99 70.56
C ASP A 146 57.93 -16.08 69.33
N GLU A 147 59.19 -15.84 68.96
CA GLU A 147 59.53 -15.15 67.70
C GLU A 147 59.25 -16.03 66.49
N ILE A 148 59.56 -17.33 66.59
CA ILE A 148 59.24 -18.33 65.55
C ILE A 148 57.72 -18.41 65.32
N GLN A 149 56.90 -18.39 66.39
CA GLN A 149 55.44 -18.38 66.26
C GLN A 149 54.92 -17.10 65.57
N LYS A 150 55.45 -15.92 65.90
CA LYS A 150 55.06 -14.66 65.25
C LYS A 150 55.43 -14.63 63.77
N LEU A 151 56.61 -15.14 63.41
CA LEU A 151 57.01 -15.32 62.01
C LEU A 151 56.06 -16.27 61.26
N GLY A 152 55.69 -17.40 61.86
CA GLY A 152 54.74 -18.34 61.27
C GLY A 152 53.33 -17.76 61.05
N VAL A 153 52.85 -16.89 61.95
CA VAL A 153 51.60 -16.14 61.73
C VAL A 153 51.76 -15.13 60.59
N HIS A 154 52.91 -14.46 60.50
CA HIS A 154 53.16 -13.49 59.44
C HIS A 154 53.24 -14.14 58.06
N GLU A 155 53.89 -15.31 57.95
CA GLU A 155 53.95 -16.10 56.72
C GLU A 155 52.56 -16.59 56.28
N LYS A 156 51.74 -17.07 57.23
CA LYS A 156 50.35 -17.44 56.95
C LYS A 156 49.52 -16.26 56.45
N LEU A 157 49.68 -15.09 57.07
CA LEU A 157 48.99 -13.87 56.66
C LEU A 157 49.44 -13.42 55.27
N GLN A 158 50.75 -13.49 55.00
CA GLN A 158 51.33 -13.17 53.69
C GLN A 158 50.84 -14.14 52.60
N SER A 159 50.75 -15.43 52.91
CA SER A 159 50.18 -16.45 52.02
C SER A 159 48.72 -16.12 51.70
N ARG A 160 47.92 -15.77 52.72
CA ARG A 160 46.52 -15.38 52.54
C ARG A 160 46.35 -14.11 51.72
N CYS A 161 47.24 -13.12 51.89
CA CYS A 161 47.25 -11.92 51.05
C CYS A 161 47.52 -12.26 49.58
N LYS A 162 48.50 -13.13 49.31
CA LYS A 162 48.82 -13.59 47.94
C LYS A 162 47.64 -14.34 47.30
N GLU A 163 46.96 -15.17 48.07
CA GLU A 163 45.76 -15.90 47.63
C GLU A 163 44.63 -14.92 47.26
N LEU A 164 44.32 -13.95 48.14
CA LEU A 164 43.31 -12.92 47.87
C LEU A 164 43.65 -12.04 46.65
N GLU A 165 44.93 -11.75 46.43
CA GLU A 165 45.35 -11.04 45.21
C GLU A 165 45.13 -11.88 43.95
N SER A 166 45.38 -13.19 44.02
CA SER A 166 45.11 -14.12 42.92
C SER A 166 43.61 -14.19 42.61
N ASP A 167 42.79 -14.34 43.64
CA ASP A 167 41.33 -14.37 43.52
C ASP A 167 40.79 -13.07 42.92
N LEU A 168 41.31 -11.92 43.36
CA LEU A 168 40.92 -10.62 42.81
C LEU A 168 41.26 -10.50 41.32
N ARG A 169 42.45 -10.96 40.90
CA ARG A 169 42.83 -10.97 39.47
C ARG A 169 41.89 -11.88 38.66
N SER A 170 41.55 -13.06 39.18
CA SER A 170 40.60 -13.98 38.56
C SER A 170 39.20 -13.35 38.42
N LEU A 171 38.70 -12.74 39.48
CA LEU A 171 37.39 -12.05 39.47
C LEU A 171 37.35 -10.86 38.51
N LEU A 172 38.46 -10.13 38.35
CA LEU A 172 38.56 -9.06 37.36
C LEU A 172 38.50 -9.60 35.94
N GLY A 173 39.15 -10.74 35.65
CA GLY A 173 39.04 -11.41 34.35
C GLY A 173 37.61 -11.85 34.02
N ILE A 174 36.95 -12.53 34.97
CA ILE A 174 35.54 -12.94 34.81
C ILE A 174 34.64 -11.72 34.59
N LYS A 175 34.89 -10.61 35.31
CA LYS A 175 34.15 -9.36 35.11
C LYS A 175 34.34 -8.82 33.69
N GLU A 176 35.55 -8.82 33.15
CA GLU A 176 35.81 -8.36 31.79
C GLU A 176 35.08 -9.21 30.74
N GLU A 177 35.09 -10.54 30.90
CA GLU A 177 34.33 -11.46 30.05
C GLU A 177 32.83 -11.17 30.08
N LEU A 178 32.25 -10.97 31.27
CA LEU A 178 30.83 -10.61 31.42
C LEU A 178 30.49 -9.25 30.79
N LEU A 179 31.40 -8.28 30.83
CA LEU A 179 31.19 -6.99 30.16
C LEU A 179 31.18 -7.16 28.63
N LEU A 180 32.07 -7.99 28.07
CA LEU A 180 32.08 -8.31 26.64
C LEU A 180 30.79 -9.01 26.21
N GLU A 181 30.33 -9.99 26.98
CA GLU A 181 29.08 -10.71 26.70
C GLU A 181 27.86 -9.77 26.76
N ARG A 182 27.80 -8.90 27.79
CA ARG A 182 26.76 -7.87 27.88
C ARG A 182 26.75 -6.97 26.64
N ASP A 183 27.92 -6.50 26.20
CA ASP A 183 28.02 -5.57 25.06
C ASP A 183 27.62 -6.25 23.75
N GLU A 184 27.91 -7.55 23.60
CA GLU A 184 27.42 -8.36 22.49
C GLU A 184 25.90 -8.55 22.53
N MET A 185 25.35 -8.86 23.70
CA MET A 185 23.91 -8.98 23.88
C MET A 185 23.18 -7.66 23.62
N GLN A 186 23.74 -6.52 24.02
CA GLN A 186 23.22 -5.20 23.69
C GLN A 186 23.20 -4.94 22.17
N ARG A 187 24.29 -5.27 21.47
CA ARG A 187 24.33 -5.19 19.99
C ARG A 187 23.27 -6.07 19.35
N LYS A 188 23.08 -7.29 19.85
CA LYS A 188 22.07 -8.24 19.36
C LYS A 188 20.65 -7.70 19.56
N VAL A 189 20.36 -7.14 20.73
CA VAL A 189 19.06 -6.50 21.03
C VAL A 189 18.81 -5.31 20.09
N ALA A 190 19.81 -4.43 19.89
CA ALA A 190 19.66 -3.29 18.98
C ALA A 190 19.38 -3.74 17.54
N ARG A 191 20.08 -4.76 17.04
CA ARG A 191 19.86 -5.32 15.70
C ARG A 191 18.45 -5.91 15.57
N LEU A 192 18.06 -6.78 16.50
CA LEU A 192 16.73 -7.41 16.48
C LEU A 192 15.61 -6.39 16.63
N SER A 193 15.79 -5.35 17.44
CA SER A 193 14.83 -4.26 17.59
C SER A 193 14.65 -3.48 16.29
N ASN A 194 15.74 -3.23 15.56
CA ASN A 194 15.67 -2.62 14.24
C ASN A 194 14.96 -3.53 13.23
N GLU A 195 15.31 -4.82 13.17
CA GLU A 195 14.64 -5.80 12.30
C GLU A 195 13.13 -5.92 12.60
N LEU A 196 12.77 -5.98 13.88
CA LEU A 196 11.38 -6.00 14.33
C LEU A 196 10.65 -4.71 13.95
N SER A 197 11.31 -3.55 14.04
CA SER A 197 10.75 -2.28 13.60
C SER A 197 10.49 -2.26 12.10
N TYR A 198 11.38 -2.84 11.29
CA TYR A 198 11.16 -3.02 9.85
C TYR A 198 10.01 -3.99 9.54
N LEU A 199 9.85 -5.06 10.32
CA LEU A 199 8.75 -6.02 10.12
C LEU A 199 7.39 -5.45 10.53
N LEU A 200 7.31 -4.74 11.67
CA LEU A 200 6.07 -4.19 12.19
C LEU A 200 5.60 -2.96 11.41
N ASN A 201 6.51 -2.05 11.07
CA ASN A 201 6.16 -0.79 10.41
C ASN A 201 6.31 -0.86 8.88
N GLY A 202 6.82 -1.96 8.35
CA GLY A 202 7.26 -2.06 6.96
C GLY A 202 8.52 -1.22 6.70
N ASP A 203 9.13 -1.38 5.52
CA ASP A 203 10.15 -0.44 5.07
C ASP A 203 9.48 0.92 4.82
N PRO A 204 9.85 2.00 5.53
CA PRO A 204 9.24 3.32 5.34
C PRO A 204 9.34 3.80 3.88
N ARG A 205 10.37 3.36 3.15
CA ARG A 205 10.54 3.67 1.72
C ARG A 205 9.52 2.94 0.88
N ARG A 206 9.27 1.67 1.18
CA ARG A 206 8.27 0.85 0.46
C ARG A 206 6.86 1.36 0.71
N VAL A 207 6.53 1.78 1.93
CA VAL A 207 5.22 2.40 2.24
C VAL A 207 5.04 3.71 1.47
N ALA A 208 6.09 4.54 1.37
CA ALA A 208 6.05 5.76 0.56
C ALA A 208 5.90 5.47 -0.94
N GLU A 209 6.63 4.50 -1.47
CA GLU A 209 6.52 4.06 -2.88
C GLU A 209 5.12 3.49 -3.20
N ASP A 210 4.56 2.66 -2.31
CA ASP A 210 3.21 2.10 -2.45
C ASP A 210 2.15 3.22 -2.41
N LEU A 211 2.31 4.22 -1.54
CA LEU A 211 1.41 5.38 -1.45
C LEU A 211 1.46 6.24 -2.72
N ASP A 212 2.66 6.52 -3.25
CA ASP A 212 2.86 7.28 -4.48
C ASP A 212 2.25 6.55 -5.69
N SER A 213 2.41 5.22 -5.76
CA SER A 213 1.79 4.37 -6.78
C SER A 213 0.27 4.45 -6.73
N LEU A 214 -0.33 4.30 -5.54
CA LEU A 214 -1.78 4.45 -5.33
C LEU A 214 -2.27 5.85 -5.71
N CYS A 215 -1.50 6.88 -5.40
CA CYS A 215 -1.83 8.25 -5.76
C CYS A 215 -1.78 8.47 -7.28
N ALA A 216 -0.81 7.89 -7.98
CA ALA A 216 -0.72 7.92 -9.44
C ALA A 216 -1.90 7.17 -10.09
N GLU A 217 -2.25 5.99 -9.58
CA GLU A 217 -3.43 5.23 -10.03
C GLU A 217 -4.72 6.03 -9.79
N ASN A 218 -4.88 6.65 -8.62
CA ASN A 218 -6.05 7.47 -8.30
C ASN A 218 -6.18 8.66 -9.26
N ARG A 219 -5.07 9.34 -9.59
CA ARG A 219 -5.06 10.41 -10.60
C ARG A 219 -5.47 9.88 -11.98
N PHE A 220 -4.97 8.72 -12.38
CA PHE A 220 -5.31 8.10 -13.67
C PHE A 220 -6.79 7.69 -13.75
N LEU A 221 -7.33 7.07 -12.70
CA LEU A 221 -8.74 6.68 -12.63
C LEU A 221 -9.65 7.90 -12.64
N LYS A 222 -9.30 8.98 -11.92
CA LYS A 222 -10.02 10.26 -11.98
C LYS A 222 -10.01 10.86 -13.39
N ALA A 223 -8.86 10.82 -14.08
CA ALA A 223 -8.78 11.30 -15.45
C ALA A 223 -9.69 10.47 -16.38
N LYS A 224 -9.69 9.14 -16.26
CA LYS A 224 -10.61 8.26 -17.00
C LYS A 224 -12.08 8.55 -16.71
N LEU A 225 -12.43 8.76 -15.45
CA LEU A 225 -13.79 9.10 -15.06
C LEU A 225 -14.24 10.41 -15.70
N ASN A 226 -13.41 11.45 -15.62
CA ASN A 226 -13.72 12.74 -16.26
C ASN A 226 -13.88 12.59 -17.77
N THR A 227 -13.03 11.82 -18.46
CA THR A 227 -13.21 11.55 -19.90
C THR A 227 -14.56 10.87 -20.18
N ALA A 228 -14.94 9.87 -19.38
CA ALA A 228 -16.22 9.18 -19.56
C ALA A 228 -17.43 10.09 -19.27
N GLU A 229 -17.31 11.02 -18.31
CA GLU A 229 -18.32 12.04 -18.04
C GLU A 229 -18.44 13.03 -19.19
N GLU A 230 -17.33 13.53 -19.75
CA GLU A 230 -17.32 14.39 -20.94
C GLU A 230 -17.96 13.70 -22.16
N GLU A 231 -17.66 12.41 -22.37
CA GLU A 231 -18.28 11.60 -23.44
C GLU A 231 -19.78 11.43 -23.22
N SER A 232 -20.22 11.17 -21.99
CA SER A 232 -21.63 11.07 -21.62
C SER A 232 -22.38 12.38 -21.87
N GLU A 233 -21.80 13.51 -21.49
CA GLU A 233 -22.37 14.83 -21.77
C GLU A 233 -22.45 15.12 -23.28
N SER A 234 -21.41 14.78 -24.04
CA SER A 234 -21.39 14.90 -25.50
C SER A 234 -22.51 14.07 -26.16
N ILE A 235 -22.70 12.83 -25.71
CA ILE A 235 -23.79 11.96 -26.20
C ILE A 235 -25.15 12.56 -25.84
N LYS A 236 -25.35 13.07 -24.61
CA LYS A 236 -26.60 13.72 -24.20
C LYS A 236 -26.92 14.94 -25.07
N MET A 237 -25.94 15.79 -25.34
CA MET A 237 -26.10 16.95 -26.22
C MET A 237 -26.45 16.52 -27.65
N THR A 238 -25.77 15.50 -28.18
CA THR A 238 -26.03 14.97 -29.52
C THR A 238 -27.43 14.37 -29.63
N LEU A 239 -27.87 13.62 -28.61
CA LEU A 239 -29.20 13.05 -28.53
C LEU A 239 -30.28 14.13 -28.43
N ALA A 240 -30.03 15.20 -27.68
CA ALA A 240 -30.92 16.37 -27.63
C ALA A 240 -31.07 17.04 -29.00
N LYS A 241 -29.97 17.21 -29.75
CA LYS A 241 -30.00 17.71 -31.13
C LYS A 241 -30.82 16.81 -32.06
N TYR A 242 -30.61 15.49 -32.01
CA TYR A 242 -31.38 14.55 -32.83
C TYR A 242 -32.87 14.55 -32.47
N LYS A 243 -33.22 14.65 -31.18
CA LYS A 243 -34.62 14.83 -30.75
C LYS A 243 -35.23 16.10 -31.32
N GLN A 244 -34.52 17.23 -31.23
CA GLN A 244 -34.99 18.50 -31.78
C GLN A 244 -35.19 18.44 -33.30
N MET A 245 -34.28 17.79 -34.03
CA MET A 245 -34.44 17.57 -35.47
C MET A 245 -35.66 16.70 -35.77
N ALA A 246 -35.84 15.58 -35.05
CA ALA A 246 -37.00 14.70 -35.23
C ALA A 246 -38.33 15.42 -34.92
N GLU A 247 -38.37 16.25 -33.88
CA GLU A 247 -39.54 17.08 -33.54
C GLU A 247 -39.81 18.17 -34.59
N SER A 248 -38.77 18.80 -35.14
CA SER A 248 -38.91 19.80 -36.21
C SER A 248 -39.44 19.21 -37.52
N VAL A 249 -39.02 17.99 -37.87
CA VAL A 249 -39.57 17.22 -39.01
C VAL A 249 -41.03 16.86 -38.77
N ASN A 250 -41.40 16.50 -37.53
CA ASN A 250 -42.78 16.20 -37.17
C ASN A 250 -43.69 17.43 -37.29
N ILE A 251 -43.20 18.63 -36.92
CA ILE A 251 -43.95 19.90 -37.02
C ILE A 251 -44.12 20.36 -38.48
N GLN A 252 -43.14 20.12 -39.37
CA GLN A 252 -43.29 20.39 -40.82
C GLN A 252 -44.19 19.38 -41.55
N SER A 253 -44.44 18.20 -40.97
CA SER A 253 -45.29 17.15 -41.57
C SER A 253 -46.78 17.23 -41.20
N CYS A 254 -47.24 18.33 -40.59
CA CYS A 254 -48.66 18.56 -40.30
C CYS A 254 -49.31 19.59 -41.24
N PRO A 255 -49.83 19.21 -42.43
CA PRO A 255 -50.75 20.04 -43.17
C PRO A 255 -52.17 19.83 -42.60
N SER A 256 -52.62 20.79 -41.80
CA SER A 256 -54.05 21.07 -41.71
C SER A 256 -54.49 21.66 -43.05
N ARG A 257 -55.11 20.86 -43.94
CA ARG A 257 -56.19 21.26 -44.86
C ARG A 257 -56.64 20.09 -45.77
N SER A 258 -57.95 20.05 -45.96
CA SER A 258 -58.75 19.21 -46.85
C SER A 258 -58.44 19.46 -48.36
N PRO A 259 -58.90 18.57 -49.27
CA PRO A 259 -58.16 18.21 -50.48
C PRO A 259 -58.56 19.04 -51.72
N LYS A 260 -57.56 19.40 -52.55
CA LYS A 260 -57.73 19.62 -53.99
C LYS A 260 -56.48 19.16 -54.75
N ALA A 261 -56.74 18.47 -55.85
CA ALA A 261 -55.80 17.88 -56.79
C ALA A 261 -54.89 18.93 -57.48
N GLY A 262 -53.70 18.48 -57.90
CA GLY A 262 -52.80 19.20 -58.81
C GLY A 262 -51.36 18.76 -58.64
N GLU A 263 -50.72 18.39 -59.74
CA GLU A 263 -49.38 17.82 -59.87
C GLU A 263 -48.25 18.63 -59.20
N SER A 264 -47.38 17.93 -58.47
CA SER A 264 -45.92 17.90 -58.65
C SER A 264 -45.29 17.14 -57.49
N GLU A 265 -44.54 16.09 -57.82
CA GLU A 265 -43.60 15.47 -56.89
C GLU A 265 -42.48 16.47 -56.58
N GLU A 266 -42.18 16.65 -55.29
CA GLU A 266 -40.81 16.81 -54.78
C GLU A 266 -40.87 16.77 -53.25
N ALA A 267 -40.56 15.59 -52.69
CA ALA A 267 -40.26 15.45 -51.28
C ALA A 267 -38.84 16.00 -51.04
N PRO A 268 -38.58 16.84 -50.03
CA PRO A 268 -37.23 17.26 -49.72
C PRO A 268 -36.52 16.10 -49.02
N SER A 269 -35.89 15.23 -49.81
CA SER A 269 -34.92 14.28 -49.32
C SER A 269 -33.73 15.07 -48.77
N VAL A 270 -33.56 15.10 -47.45
CA VAL A 270 -32.31 15.49 -46.80
C VAL A 270 -31.27 14.44 -47.20
N ALA A 271 -30.68 14.63 -48.38
CA ALA A 271 -29.53 13.89 -48.81
C ALA A 271 -28.36 14.31 -47.90
N VAL A 272 -27.70 13.33 -47.28
CA VAL A 272 -26.41 13.56 -46.61
C VAL A 272 -25.38 13.79 -47.73
N ILE A 273 -25.25 15.03 -48.18
CA ILE A 273 -24.35 15.42 -49.26
C ILE A 273 -22.91 15.44 -48.71
N ASN A 274 -22.04 14.64 -49.31
CA ASN A 274 -20.62 14.55 -48.94
C ASN A 274 -19.84 15.80 -49.43
N MET A 275 -18.77 16.20 -48.74
CA MET A 275 -18.00 17.42 -49.03
C MET A 275 -17.39 17.46 -50.44
N LYS A 276 -17.17 16.30 -51.08
CA LYS A 276 -16.80 16.22 -52.50
C LYS A 276 -17.94 16.66 -53.42
N GLN A 277 -19.16 16.24 -53.10
CA GLN A 277 -20.37 16.60 -53.84
C GLN A 277 -20.71 18.08 -53.67
N ILE A 278 -20.54 18.65 -52.46
CA ILE A 278 -20.71 20.11 -52.23
C ILE A 278 -19.69 20.91 -53.06
N ARG A 279 -18.43 20.47 -53.11
CA ARG A 279 -17.40 21.13 -53.93
C ARG A 279 -17.69 21.04 -55.43
N GLU A 280 -18.16 19.89 -55.91
CA GLU A 280 -18.55 19.71 -57.31
C GLU A 280 -19.78 20.55 -57.67
N LEU A 281 -20.80 20.59 -56.81
CA LEU A 281 -21.99 21.44 -56.96
C LEU A 281 -21.64 22.93 -57.05
N LEU A 282 -20.76 23.41 -56.17
CA LEU A 282 -20.31 24.80 -56.17
C LEU A 282 -19.37 25.13 -57.34
N ALA A 283 -18.68 24.14 -57.91
CA ALA A 283 -17.79 24.31 -59.06
C ALA A 283 -18.53 24.22 -60.40
N SER A 284 -19.60 23.42 -60.49
CA SER A 284 -20.44 23.32 -61.67
C SER A 284 -21.34 24.55 -61.80
N HIS A 285 -21.09 25.42 -62.77
CA HIS A 285 -21.96 26.56 -63.13
C HIS A 285 -23.31 26.14 -63.77
N ALA A 286 -23.74 24.89 -63.58
CA ALA A 286 -24.88 24.29 -64.27
C ALA A 286 -26.17 24.28 -63.43
N ILE A 287 -26.11 24.70 -62.17
CA ILE A 287 -27.24 24.65 -61.23
C ILE A 287 -27.45 26.05 -60.67
N GLU A 288 -28.62 26.64 -60.93
CA GLU A 288 -29.06 27.88 -60.28
C GLU A 288 -29.45 27.54 -58.84
N LEU A 289 -28.56 27.84 -57.89
CA LEU A 289 -28.83 27.69 -56.46
C LEU A 289 -29.73 28.84 -56.00
N ASP A 290 -30.79 28.51 -55.25
CA ASP A 290 -31.68 29.52 -54.69
C ASP A 290 -31.20 30.00 -53.30
N GLU A 291 -31.85 31.02 -52.73
CA GLU A 291 -31.48 31.51 -51.39
C GLU A 291 -31.58 30.42 -50.30
N SER A 292 -32.42 29.41 -50.49
CA SER A 292 -32.59 28.32 -49.53
C SER A 292 -31.40 27.37 -49.57
N ASP A 293 -30.90 27.07 -50.77
CA ASP A 293 -29.69 26.27 -51.00
C ASP A 293 -28.46 26.94 -50.40
N TYR A 294 -28.31 28.25 -50.62
CA TYR A 294 -27.19 29.00 -50.04
C TYR A 294 -27.25 29.02 -48.50
N ARG A 295 -28.44 29.13 -47.89
CA ARG A 295 -28.60 29.05 -46.44
C ARG A 295 -28.28 27.65 -45.90
N ALA A 296 -28.72 26.59 -46.59
CA ALA A 296 -28.43 25.21 -46.23
C ALA A 296 -26.92 24.90 -46.32
N ILE A 297 -26.28 25.26 -47.43
CA ILE A 297 -24.83 25.08 -47.64
C ILE A 297 -24.04 25.87 -46.59
N THR A 298 -24.43 27.12 -46.29
CA THR A 298 -23.76 27.94 -45.27
C THR A 298 -23.84 27.29 -43.89
N THR A 299 -25.00 26.74 -43.53
CA THR A 299 -25.20 26.04 -42.25
C THR A 299 -24.32 24.79 -42.15
N ILE A 300 -24.29 23.97 -43.21
CA ILE A 300 -23.46 22.76 -43.27
C ILE A 300 -21.96 23.11 -43.18
N LEU A 301 -21.52 24.16 -43.88
CA LEU A 301 -20.12 24.60 -43.84
C LEU A 301 -19.73 25.15 -42.46
N LEU A 302 -20.65 25.81 -41.76
CA LEU A 302 -20.43 26.32 -40.41
C LEU A 302 -20.32 25.17 -39.40
N ASP A 303 -21.22 24.18 -39.49
CA ASP A 303 -21.18 22.97 -38.65
C ASP A 303 -19.87 22.20 -38.88
N LEU A 304 -19.45 22.05 -40.14
CA LEU A 304 -18.18 21.40 -40.47
C LEU A 304 -16.96 22.17 -39.94
N CYS A 305 -16.99 23.51 -39.97
CA CYS A 305 -15.93 24.32 -39.35
C CYS A 305 -15.87 24.10 -37.84
N ASN A 306 -17.03 24.05 -37.18
CA ASN A 306 -17.13 23.80 -35.74
C ASN A 306 -16.60 22.40 -35.39
N ASP A 307 -16.96 21.36 -36.15
CA ASP A 307 -16.46 20.00 -35.94
C ASP A 307 -14.94 19.91 -36.11
N LYS A 308 -14.39 20.57 -37.13
CA LYS A 308 -12.93 20.64 -37.34
C LYS A 308 -12.23 21.38 -36.20
N GLN A 309 -12.84 22.44 -35.68
CA GLN A 309 -12.31 23.19 -34.54
C GLN A 309 -12.33 22.36 -33.26
N MET A 310 -13.40 21.57 -33.03
CA MET A 310 -13.49 20.62 -31.92
C MET A 310 -12.44 19.50 -32.04
N ALA A 311 -12.29 18.89 -33.22
CA ALA A 311 -11.25 17.88 -33.46
C ALA A 311 -9.84 18.41 -33.19
N LEU A 312 -9.55 19.65 -33.63
CA LEU A 312 -8.30 20.34 -33.31
C LEU A 312 -8.12 20.56 -31.80
N ALA A 313 -9.18 20.94 -31.09
CA ALA A 313 -9.14 21.11 -29.64
C ALA A 313 -8.84 19.80 -28.91
N HIS A 314 -9.48 18.69 -29.30
CA HIS A 314 -9.19 17.36 -28.75
C HIS A 314 -7.75 16.93 -29.04
N SER A 315 -7.27 17.12 -30.26
CA SER A 315 -5.87 16.83 -30.63
C SER A 315 -4.87 17.64 -29.79
N ARG A 316 -5.14 18.94 -29.56
CA ARG A 316 -4.31 19.79 -28.68
C ARG A 316 -4.30 19.29 -27.22
N ARG A 317 -5.45 18.89 -26.68
CA ARG A 317 -5.51 18.31 -25.32
C ARG A 317 -4.75 17.00 -25.23
N ALA A 318 -4.90 16.10 -26.21
CA ALA A 318 -4.17 14.84 -26.25
C ALA A 318 -2.65 15.07 -26.30
N ASN A 319 -2.18 15.99 -27.15
CA ASN A 319 -0.76 16.36 -27.21
C ASN A 319 -0.25 16.97 -25.89
N LYS A 320 -1.08 17.74 -25.18
CA LYS A 320 -0.73 18.27 -23.85
C LYS A 320 -0.54 17.14 -22.82
N VAL A 321 -1.42 16.15 -22.81
CA VAL A 321 -1.32 14.97 -21.92
C VAL A 321 -0.07 14.16 -22.26
N LEU A 322 0.21 13.93 -23.54
CA LEU A 322 1.42 13.24 -23.98
C LEU A 322 2.68 14.00 -23.57
N GLY A 323 2.70 15.33 -23.71
CA GLY A 323 3.82 16.17 -23.25
C GLY A 323 4.05 16.08 -21.75
N MET A 324 2.99 16.06 -20.94
CA MET A 324 3.12 15.86 -19.49
C MET A 324 3.68 14.48 -19.13
N ARG A 325 3.22 13.43 -19.83
CA ARG A 325 3.71 12.06 -19.62
C ARG A 325 5.18 11.92 -20.02
N LEU A 326 5.58 12.54 -21.14
CA LEU A 326 6.97 12.61 -21.58
C LEU A 326 7.84 13.25 -20.51
N HIS A 327 7.42 14.40 -19.97
CA HIS A 327 8.16 15.09 -18.93
C HIS A 327 8.29 14.27 -17.64
N GLU A 328 7.25 13.54 -17.25
CA GLU A 328 7.30 12.62 -16.10
C GLU A 328 8.32 11.49 -16.31
N VAL A 329 8.35 10.91 -17.51
CA VAL A 329 9.31 9.87 -17.88
C VAL A 329 10.74 10.41 -17.91
N GLU A 330 10.96 11.59 -18.50
CA GLU A 330 12.25 12.27 -18.50
C GLU A 330 12.74 12.56 -17.09
N SER A 331 11.85 13.02 -16.19
CA SER A 331 12.18 13.25 -14.79
C SER A 331 12.55 11.96 -14.06
N LYS A 332 11.83 10.85 -14.31
CA LYS A 332 12.14 9.54 -13.73
C LYS A 332 13.49 9.01 -14.23
N LEU A 333 13.80 9.19 -15.51
CA LEU A 333 15.07 8.80 -16.10
C LEU A 333 16.23 9.59 -15.49
N ALA A 334 16.08 10.91 -15.32
CA ALA A 334 17.10 11.76 -14.69
C ALA A 334 17.42 11.33 -13.24
N VAL A 335 16.41 10.94 -12.46
CA VAL A 335 16.61 10.42 -11.10
C VAL A 335 17.35 9.08 -11.11
N LEU A 336 17.02 8.18 -12.05
CA LEU A 336 17.71 6.90 -12.21
C LEU A 336 19.18 7.08 -12.63
N ASP A 337 19.49 8.05 -13.50
CA ASP A 337 20.86 8.37 -13.90
C ASP A 337 21.71 8.93 -12.75
N VAL A 338 21.11 9.70 -11.84
CA VAL A 338 21.80 10.16 -10.62
C VAL A 338 22.02 8.98 -9.67
N LYS A 339 21.03 8.10 -9.53
CA LYS A 339 21.10 6.93 -8.65
C LYS A 339 22.16 5.92 -9.12
N SER A 340 22.25 5.66 -10.43
CA SER A 340 23.27 4.78 -11.02
C SER A 340 24.69 5.32 -10.89
N ARG A 341 24.89 6.65 -10.94
CA ARG A 341 26.17 7.29 -10.61
C ARG A 341 26.54 7.20 -9.13
N SER A 342 25.55 7.23 -8.23
CA SER A 342 25.77 7.12 -6.77
C SER A 342 25.94 5.69 -6.25
N SER A 343 25.53 4.68 -7.03
CA SER A 343 25.60 3.26 -6.65
C SER A 343 26.76 2.50 -7.27
N SER A 344 27.69 3.17 -7.97
CA SER A 344 28.92 2.56 -8.46
C SER A 344 30.03 2.74 -7.40
N PRO A 345 30.51 1.66 -6.75
CA PRO A 345 31.74 1.74 -5.98
C PRO A 345 32.87 1.98 -6.98
N ARG A 346 33.54 3.13 -6.87
CA ARG A 346 34.83 3.35 -7.53
C ARG A 346 35.77 2.24 -7.07
N HIS A 347 36.04 1.28 -7.95
CA HIS A 347 37.15 0.38 -7.80
C HIS A 347 38.38 1.06 -8.41
N ASP A 348 38.88 2.09 -7.74
CA ASP A 348 40.25 2.57 -7.97
C ASP A 348 41.07 2.05 -6.80
N ALA A 349 41.75 0.95 -7.07
CA ALA A 349 42.81 0.43 -6.24
C ALA A 349 44.07 1.25 -6.53
N ASP A 350 44.43 2.14 -5.62
CA ASP A 350 45.81 2.60 -5.47
C ASP A 350 46.24 2.27 -4.03
N VAL A 351 46.83 1.09 -3.90
CA VAL A 351 47.60 0.69 -2.72
C VAL A 351 48.97 1.32 -2.85
N GLU A 352 49.18 2.46 -2.17
CA GLU A 352 50.50 3.04 -2.00
C GLU A 352 51.25 2.23 -0.93
N LEU A 353 52.07 1.29 -1.40
CA LEU A 353 53.03 0.52 -0.60
C LEU A 353 54.14 1.45 -0.09
N VAL A 354 54.02 1.92 1.14
CA VAL A 354 55.14 2.54 1.87
C VAL A 354 56.07 1.41 2.34
N VAL A 355 57.18 1.24 1.61
CA VAL A 355 58.31 0.40 2.01
C VAL A 355 59.12 1.11 3.10
N PRO A 356 59.44 0.47 4.24
CA PRO A 356 60.39 1.03 5.19
C PRO A 356 61.82 0.75 4.70
N GLU A 357 62.59 1.80 4.42
CA GLU A 357 64.04 1.70 4.21
C GLU A 357 64.74 1.34 5.54
N MET A 358 65.45 0.21 5.54
CA MET A 358 66.49 -0.06 6.53
C MET A 358 67.84 0.46 6.02
N THR A 359 68.47 1.26 6.88
CA THR A 359 69.92 1.47 7.07
C THR A 359 70.74 2.14 5.97
N LYS A 360 71.30 3.31 6.31
CA LYS A 360 72.73 3.42 6.66
C LYS A 360 72.92 4.30 7.89
#